data_AF-Q68HV9-F1
#
_entry.id   AF-Q68HV9-F1
#
_cell.length_a   1.000
_cell.length_b   1.000
_cell.length_c   1.000
_cell.angle_alpha   90.00
_cell.angle_beta   90.00
_cell.angle_gamma   90.00
#
_symmetry.space_group_name_H-M   'P 1'
#
loop_
_entity.id
_entity.type
_entity.pdbx_description
1 polymer ?
#
loop_
_entity_poly.entity_id
_entity_poly.type
_entity_poly.pdbx_seq_one_letter_code
_entity_poly.pdbx_strand_id
1 'polypeptide(L)' 'LGIDGISLFFVILTTFLIPICISVGWSGMRSYGKEYITASLIREFLMIAVFRMLDPLLFYVLPESVLIPMFIIIGVWGSR' A
#
# COMPACT_ATOMS: atom_id res chain seq x y z
N LEU A 1 -4.67 14.73 11.44
CA LEU A 1 -5.04 14.32 10.06
C LEU A 1 -5.29 15.58 9.24
N GLY A 2 -4.25 16.10 8.63
CA GLY A 2 -4.30 17.24 7.71
C GLY A 2 -4.07 16.76 6.28
N ILE A 3 -4.66 17.43 5.30
CA ILE A 3 -4.35 17.18 3.89
C ILE A 3 -3.80 18.50 3.34
N ASP A 4 -2.48 18.55 3.16
CA ASP A 4 -1.83 19.63 2.44
C ASP A 4 -1.99 19.44 0.93
N GLY A 5 -1.89 20.53 0.16
CA GLY A 5 -2.07 20.49 -1.30
C GLY A 5 -1.15 19.46 -1.99
N ILE A 6 0.06 19.25 -1.47
CA ILE A 6 1.01 18.25 -1.98
C ILE A 6 0.59 16.83 -1.59
N SER A 7 0.16 16.62 -0.33
CA SER A 7 -0.32 15.32 0.17
C SER A 7 -1.53 14.82 -0.63
N LEU A 8 -2.40 15.74 -1.05
CA LEU A 8 -3.60 15.42 -1.83
C LEU A 8 -3.25 14.72 -3.17
N PHE A 9 -2.23 15.20 -3.89
CA PHE A 9 -1.77 14.55 -5.12
C PHE A 9 -1.25 13.14 -4.87
N PHE A 10 -0.51 12.94 -3.78
CA PHE A 10 0.02 11.62 -3.44
C PHE A 10 -1.08 10.64 -3.06
N VAL A 11 -2.08 11.06 -2.27
CA VAL A 11 -3.22 10.21 -1.91
C VAL A 11 -3.95 9.74 -3.16
N ILE A 12 -4.30 10.67 -4.07
CA ILE A 12 -4.96 10.35 -5.35
C ILE A 12 -4.12 9.37 -6.16
N LEU A 13 -2.81 9.61 -6.27
CA LEU A 13 -1.89 8.75 -6.99
C LEU A 13 -1.90 7.33 -6.41
N THR A 14 -1.77 7.17 -5.08
CA THR A 14 -1.83 5.85 -4.43
C THR A 14 -3.14 5.14 -4.68
N THR A 15 -4.28 5.80 -4.47
CA THR A 15 -5.59 5.17 -4.67
C THR A 15 -5.84 4.80 -6.13
N PHE A 16 -5.25 5.52 -7.08
CA PHE A 16 -5.29 5.16 -8.51
C PHE A 16 -4.39 3.96 -8.85
N LEU A 17 -3.23 3.84 -8.20
CA LEU A 17 -2.27 2.76 -8.45
C LEU A 17 -2.73 1.38 -7.95
N ILE A 18 -3.51 1.32 -6.86
CA ILE A 18 -3.98 0.04 -6.31
C ILE A 18 -4.83 -0.78 -7.29
N PRO A 19 -5.92 -0.25 -7.88
CA PRO A 19 -6.74 -1.05 -8.79
C PRO A 19 -5.94 -1.53 -10.00
N ILE A 20 -4.95 -0.75 -10.45
CA ILE A 20 -4.01 -1.14 -11.50
C ILE A 20 -3.14 -2.32 -11.03
N CYS A 21 -2.55 -2.24 -9.84
CA CYS A 21 -1.74 -3.32 -9.26
C CYS A 21 -2.53 -4.62 -9.07
N ILE A 22 -3.78 -4.53 -8.60
CA ILE A 22 -4.65 -5.70 -8.42
C ILE A 22 -5.02 -6.30 -9.79
N SER A 23 -5.33 -5.45 -10.77
CA SER A 23 -5.66 -5.88 -12.14
C SER A 23 -4.50 -6.64 -12.81
N VAL A 24 -3.28 -6.14 -12.68
CA VAL A 24 -2.07 -6.81 -13.22
C VAL A 24 -1.80 -8.15 -12.49
N GLY A 25 -1.95 -8.17 -11.16
CA GLY A 25 -1.72 -9.37 -10.35
C GLY A 25 -2.73 -10.51 -10.61
N TRP A 26 -3.95 -10.18 -11.07
CA TRP A 26 -5.02 -11.14 -11.29
C TRP A 26 -4.63 -12.28 -12.24
N SER A 27 -3.87 -12.00 -13.31
CA SER A 27 -3.48 -13.02 -14.29
C SER A 27 -2.44 -14.01 -13.74
N GLY A 28 -1.60 -13.59 -12.79
CA GLY A 28 -0.52 -14.41 -12.22
C GLY A 28 -0.89 -15.20 -10.97
N MET A 29 -1.97 -14.84 -10.27
CA MET A 29 -2.32 -15.38 -8.96
C MET A 29 -3.27 -16.58 -9.03
N ARG A 30 -2.73 -17.74 -9.41
CA ARG A 30 -3.47 -19.03 -9.42
C ARG A 30 -3.73 -19.61 -8.03
N SER A 31 -3.06 -19.13 -6.98
CA SER A 31 -3.22 -19.60 -5.60
C SER A 31 -3.39 -18.42 -4.65
N TYR A 32 -4.39 -18.50 -3.75
CA TYR A 32 -4.64 -17.56 -2.66
C TYR A 32 -4.89 -16.08 -3.03
N GLY A 33 -5.69 -15.81 -4.07
CA GLY A 33 -6.00 -14.42 -4.50
C GLY A 33 -6.63 -13.52 -3.42
N LYS A 34 -7.33 -14.09 -2.43
CA LYS A 34 -7.91 -13.32 -1.30
C LYS A 34 -6.83 -12.69 -0.42
N GLU A 35 -5.77 -13.44 -0.11
CA GLU A 35 -4.70 -13.00 0.79
C GLU A 35 -3.88 -11.88 0.15
N TYR A 36 -3.62 -11.97 -1.17
CA TYR A 36 -2.96 -10.91 -1.91
C TYR A 36 -3.75 -9.60 -1.93
N ILE A 37 -5.06 -9.68 -2.15
CA ILE A 37 -5.93 -8.49 -2.16
C ILE A 37 -5.95 -7.85 -0.78
N THR A 38 -6.07 -8.65 0.30
CA THR A 38 -6.04 -8.14 1.67
C THR A 38 -4.69 -7.48 2.01
N ALA A 39 -3.56 -8.11 1.66
CA ALA A 39 -2.24 -7.53 1.88
C ALA A 39 -2.02 -6.23 1.09
N SER A 40 -2.51 -6.17 -0.16
CA SER A 40 -2.44 -4.97 -1.01
C SER A 40 -3.26 -3.81 -0.46
N LEU A 41 -4.48 -4.07 0.05
CA LEU A 41 -5.34 -3.07 0.69
C LEU A 41 -4.75 -2.56 2.02
N ILE A 42 -4.13 -3.44 2.81
CA ILE A 42 -3.45 -3.04 4.06
C ILE A 42 -2.30 -2.08 3.74
N ARG A 43 -1.46 -2.43 2.75
CA ARG A 43 -0.37 -1.56 2.30
C ARG A 43 -0.87 -0.18 1.87
N GLU A 44 -1.98 -0.13 1.13
CA GLU A 44 -2.60 1.12 0.69
C GLU A 44 -3.06 1.97 1.87
N PHE A 45 -3.80 1.38 2.81
CA PHE A 45 -4.31 2.08 3.98
C PHE A 45 -3.16 2.71 4.78
N LEU A 46 -2.06 1.99 4.97
CA LEU A 46 -0.87 2.52 5.63
C LEU A 46 -0.25 3.69 4.85
N MET A 47 -0.11 3.57 3.53
CA MET A 47 0.42 4.67 2.69
C MET A 47 -0.47 5.93 2.75
N ILE A 48 -1.79 5.77 2.67
CA ILE A 48 -2.72 6.89 2.81
C ILE A 48 -2.60 7.51 4.22
N ALA A 49 -2.41 6.70 5.26
CA ALA A 49 -2.17 7.18 6.60
C ALA A 49 -0.88 8.01 6.68
N VAL A 50 0.25 7.55 6.09
CA VAL A 50 1.52 8.30 6.05
C VAL A 50 1.32 9.72 5.51
N PHE A 51 0.67 9.86 4.35
CA PHE A 51 0.49 11.17 3.72
C PHE A 51 -0.43 12.09 4.51
N ARG A 52 -1.24 11.55 5.41
CA ARG A 52 -2.24 12.28 6.18
C ARG A 52 -1.79 12.61 7.62
N MET A 53 -0.67 12.04 8.06
CA MET A 53 -0.11 12.31 9.39
C MET A 53 0.68 13.61 9.38
N LEU A 54 0.37 14.47 10.35
CA LEU A 54 1.10 15.72 10.62
C LEU A 54 2.12 15.54 11.75
N ASP A 55 1.92 14.53 12.60
CA ASP A 55 2.78 14.22 13.74
C ASP A 55 4.08 13.55 13.26
N PRO A 56 5.27 14.13 13.56
CA PRO A 56 6.55 13.65 13.04
C PRO A 56 6.91 12.24 13.50
N LEU A 57 6.45 11.83 14.70
CA LEU A 57 6.69 10.49 15.23
C LEU A 57 5.91 9.43 14.44
N LEU A 58 4.62 9.68 14.17
CA LEU A 58 3.79 8.79 13.36
C LEU A 58 4.24 8.78 11.89
N PHE A 59 4.67 9.94 11.38
CA PHE A 59 5.26 10.04 10.04
C PHE A 59 6.51 9.17 9.88
N TYR A 60 7.29 8.97 10.94
CA TYR A 60 8.44 8.07 10.92
C TYR A 60 8.07 6.58 11.03
N VAL A 61 7.09 6.23 11.87
CA VAL A 61 6.72 4.83 12.14
C VAL A 61 5.87 4.18 11.03
N LEU A 62 4.99 4.96 10.39
CA LEU A 62 4.07 4.43 9.39
C LEU A 62 4.75 3.92 8.11
N PRO A 63 5.78 4.58 7.54
CA PRO A 63 6.54 4.06 6.41
C PRO A 63 7.23 2.73 6.73
N GLU A 64 7.80 2.59 7.93
CA GLU A 64 8.39 1.33 8.39
C GLU A 64 7.32 0.22 8.48
N SER A 65 6.12 0.58 8.93
CA SER A 65 4.99 -0.36 9.00
C SER A 65 4.54 -0.86 7.61
N VAL A 66 4.73 -0.05 6.54
CA VAL A 66 4.44 -0.45 5.15
C VAL A 66 5.40 -1.55 4.66
N LEU A 67 6.60 -1.68 5.25
CA LEU A 67 7.56 -2.71 4.87
C LEU A 67 7.03 -4.11 5.16
N ILE A 68 6.25 -4.29 6.23
CA ILE A 68 5.71 -5.59 6.65
C ILE A 68 4.83 -6.22 5.56
N PRO A 69 3.75 -5.57 5.06
CA PRO A 69 2.96 -6.12 3.97
C PRO A 69 3.75 -6.23 2.65
N MET A 70 4.72 -5.34 2.41
CA MET A 70 5.62 -5.47 1.25
C MET A 70 6.44 -6.76 1.28
N PHE A 71 7.05 -7.10 2.42
CA PHE A 71 7.83 -8.34 2.58
C PHE A 71 6.97 -9.58 2.36
N ILE A 72 5.72 -9.57 2.83
CA ILE A 72 4.78 -10.67 2.62
C ILE A 72 4.43 -10.82 1.14
N ILE A 73 4.11 -9.71 0.46
CA ILE A 73 3.74 -9.72 -0.96
C ILE A 73 4.90 -10.25 -1.82
N ILE A 74 6.11 -9.74 -1.62
CA ILE A 74 7.30 -10.16 -2.39
C ILE A 74 7.73 -11.58 -2.01
N GLY A 75 7.66 -11.95 -0.73
CA GLY A 75 8.10 -13.28 -0.27
C GLY A 75 7.23 -14.43 -0.76
N VAL A 76 5.90 -14.22 -0.85
CA VAL A 76 4.94 -15.27 -1.23
C VAL A 76 4.62 -15.25 -2.72
N TRP A 77 4.46 -14.06 -3.32
CA TRP A 77 4.04 -13.89 -4.72
C TRP A 77 5.11 -13.26 -5.62
N GLY A 78 6.31 -12.95 -5.10
CA GLY A 78 7.43 -12.48 -5.91
C GLY A 78 7.93 -13.57 -6.85
N SER A 79 8.09 -13.21 -8.13
CA SER A 79 8.73 -14.10 -9.12
C SER A 79 10.17 -14.37 -8.71
N ARG A 80 10.60 -15.61 -8.92
CA ARG A 80 12.01 -16.00 -8.90
C ARG A 80 12.72 -15.51 -10.15
#